data_AF-A0A914IJH9-F1
#
_entry.id   AF-A0A914IJH9-F1
#
_cell.length_a   1.000
_cell.length_b   1.000
_cell.length_c   1.000
_cell.angle_alpha   90.00
_cell.angle_beta   90.00
_cell.angle_gamma   90.00
#
_symmetry.space_group_name_H-M   'P 1'
#
loop_
_entity.id
_entity.type
_entity.pdbx_description
1 polymer ?
#
loop_
_entity_poly.entity_id
_entity_poly.type
_entity_poly.pdbx_seq_one_letter_code
_entity_poly.pdbx_strand_id
1 'polypeptide(L)'
;MLSKIMEDFTQFIHPSQWDNIKTDKDCNYSKLPELLAKWQNPREADSLTRVQDEVEETKVVLHNTIQSVLERGEKLDDLVKASENLSEQSKMFYTQARKMNKCCSWT
;
A
#
# COMPACT_ATOMS: atom_id res chain seq x y z
N MET A 1 -12.50 2.02 4.25
CA MET A 1 -12.08 2.42 2.89
C MET A 1 -12.10 1.26 1.90
N LEU A 2 -11.21 0.26 2.04
CA LEU A 2 -11.06 -0.82 1.07
C LEU A 2 -12.35 -1.60 0.80
N SER A 3 -13.11 -1.97 1.83
CA SER A 3 -14.40 -2.67 1.66
C SER A 3 -15.39 -1.88 0.80
N LYS A 4 -15.47 -0.56 1.01
CA LYS A 4 -16.35 0.33 0.23
C LYS A 4 -15.89 0.43 -1.23
N ILE A 5 -14.58 0.50 -1.47
CA ILE A 5 -14.02 0.52 -2.83
C ILE A 5 -14.32 -0.81 -3.55
N MET A 6 -14.19 -1.95 -2.87
CA MET A 6 -14.50 -3.26 -3.46
C MET A 6 -15.98 -3.40 -3.80
N GLU A 7 -16.88 -2.97 -2.91
CA GLU A 7 -18.32 -2.93 -3.18
C GLU A 7 -18.64 -2.07 -4.40
N ASP A 8 -18.17 -0.81 -4.42
CA ASP A 8 -18.40 0.10 -5.54
C ASP A 8 -17.79 -0.45 -6.83
N PHE A 9 -16.60 -1.05 -6.78
CA PHE A 9 -15.97 -1.66 -7.95
C PHE A 9 -16.82 -2.82 -8.51
N THR A 10 -17.28 -3.74 -7.66
CA THR A 10 -18.12 -4.89 -8.10
C THR A 10 -19.46 -4.46 -8.70
N GLN A 11 -19.99 -3.30 -8.28
CA GLN A 11 -21.20 -2.72 -8.86
C GLN A 11 -20.95 -2.10 -10.25
N PHE A 12 -19.78 -1.52 -10.48
CA PHE A 12 -19.43 -0.87 -11.74
C PHE A 12 -18.79 -1.81 -12.77
N ILE A 13 -18.01 -2.79 -12.31
CA ILE A 13 -17.38 -3.82 -13.13
C ILE A 13 -17.82 -5.17 -12.59
N HIS A 14 -18.74 -5.80 -13.32
CA HIS A 14 -19.32 -7.08 -12.90
C HIS A 14 -18.25 -8.18 -12.91
N PRO A 15 -18.26 -9.14 -11.95
CA PRO A 15 -17.26 -10.21 -11.88
C PRO A 15 -17.06 -11.01 -13.17
N SER A 16 -18.10 -11.15 -14.00
CA SER A 16 -18.01 -11.82 -15.30
C SER A 16 -17.12 -11.10 -16.32
N GLN A 17 -16.80 -9.82 -16.09
CA GLN A 17 -15.94 -9.02 -16.96
C GLN A 17 -14.48 -9.10 -16.55
N TRP A 18 -14.15 -9.62 -15.37
CA TRP A 18 -12.79 -9.62 -14.82
C TRP A 18 -11.82 -10.41 -15.68
N ASP A 19 -12.25 -11.55 -16.23
CA ASP A 19 -11.42 -12.36 -17.12
C ASP A 19 -11.02 -11.62 -18.41
N ASN A 20 -11.79 -10.61 -18.81
CA ASN A 20 -11.51 -9.79 -19.99
C ASN A 20 -10.55 -8.62 -19.71
N ILE A 21 -10.30 -8.30 -18.43
CA ILE A 21 -9.39 -7.23 -18.03
C ILE A 21 -7.99 -7.83 -17.91
N LYS A 22 -7.15 -7.62 -18.93
CA LYS A 22 -5.76 -8.12 -18.94
C LYS A 22 -4.75 -7.07 -18.56
N THR A 23 -5.09 -5.81 -18.79
CA THR A 23 -4.27 -4.63 -18.47
C THR A 23 -5.11 -3.58 -17.76
N ASP A 24 -4.44 -2.60 -17.15
CA ASP A 24 -5.05 -1.43 -16.54
C ASP A 24 -5.96 -0.65 -17.52
N LYS A 25 -5.60 -0.62 -18.80
CA LYS A 25 -6.35 0.06 -19.86
C LYS A 25 -7.68 -0.61 -20.20
N ASP A 26 -7.82 -1.90 -19.91
CA ASP A 26 -9.05 -2.65 -20.15
C ASP A 26 -10.10 -2.42 -19.04
N CYS A 27 -9.66 -1.83 -17.92
CA CYS A 27 -10.48 -1.56 -16.75
C CYS A 27 -11.04 -0.13 -16.79
N ASN A 28 -12.29 0.04 -17.24
CA ASN A 28 -12.95 1.35 -17.27
C ASN A 28 -13.54 1.76 -15.91
N TYR A 29 -12.71 1.77 -14.86
CA TYR A 29 -13.11 2.24 -13.52
C TYR A 29 -12.44 3.58 -13.20
N SER A 30 -13.18 4.67 -13.39
CA SER A 30 -12.65 6.05 -13.25
C SER A 30 -12.86 6.68 -11.87
N LYS A 31 -13.55 6.01 -10.94
CA LYS A 31 -13.91 6.58 -9.62
C LYS A 31 -12.80 6.52 -8.58
N LEU A 32 -11.75 5.73 -8.82
CA LEU A 32 -10.67 5.51 -7.85
C LEU A 32 -9.94 6.81 -7.42
N PRO A 33 -9.62 7.77 -8.33
CA PRO A 33 -8.95 9.01 -7.94
C PRO A 33 -9.79 9.89 -7.02
N GLU A 34 -11.09 10.01 -7.29
CA GLU A 34 -12.03 10.79 -6.46
C GLU A 34 -12.17 10.17 -5.06
N LEU A 35 -12.34 8.85 -5.00
CA LEU A 35 -12.38 8.10 -3.74
C LEU A 35 -11.06 8.23 -2.97
N LEU A 36 -9.92 8.15 -3.64
CA LEU A 36 -8.63 8.33 -2.97
C LEU A 36 -8.53 9.73 -2.34
N ALA A 37 -8.91 10.78 -3.07
CA ALA A 37 -8.88 12.16 -2.59
C ALA A 37 -9.80 12.38 -1.37
N LYS A 38 -11.04 11.86 -1.42
CA LYS A 38 -12.00 11.96 -0.30
C LYS A 38 -11.46 11.34 0.99
N TRP A 39 -10.71 10.24 0.88
CA TRP A 39 -10.18 9.52 2.04
C TRP A 39 -8.79 10.00 2.50
N GLN A 40 -8.17 10.98 1.81
CA GLN A 40 -6.99 11.69 2.34
C GLN A 40 -7.33 12.61 3.50
N ASN A 41 -8.59 13.07 3.60
CA ASN A 41 -9.08 13.83 4.74
C ASN A 41 -9.87 12.91 5.70
N PRO A 42 -9.32 12.55 6.87
CA PRO A 42 -10.00 11.65 7.82
C PRO A 42 -11.36 12.17 8.29
N ARG A 43 -11.63 13.49 8.16
CA ARG A 43 -12.91 14.11 8.51
C ARG A 43 -14.00 13.91 7.46
N GLU A 44 -13.62 13.67 6.20
CA GLU A 44 -14.54 13.45 5.07
C GLU A 44 -14.72 11.96 4.73
N ALA A 45 -13.84 11.12 5.27
CA ALA A 45 -13.94 9.67 5.33
C ALA A 45 -14.97 9.25 6.40
N ASP A 46 -16.24 9.29 6.02
CA ASP A 46 -17.47 8.85 6.72
C ASP A 46 -17.32 8.04 8.04
N SER A 47 -18.22 8.34 8.98
CA SER A 47 -18.49 7.88 10.36
C SER A 47 -17.89 6.57 10.93
N LEU A 48 -17.51 5.59 10.10
CA LEU A 48 -16.85 4.34 10.52
C LEU A 48 -15.44 4.56 11.10
N THR A 49 -14.78 5.65 10.72
CA THR A 49 -13.44 6.04 11.19
C THR A 49 -13.42 6.43 12.68
N ARG A 50 -14.56 6.75 13.28
CA ARG A 50 -14.66 7.08 14.72
C ARG A 50 -14.52 5.87 15.66
N VAL A 51 -14.58 4.63 15.16
CA VAL A 51 -14.70 3.42 15.99
C VAL A 51 -13.36 2.68 16.19
N GLN A 52 -12.24 3.20 15.67
CA GLN A 52 -10.93 2.51 15.73
C GLN A 52 -9.86 3.26 16.54
N ASP A 53 -10.28 4.07 17.51
CA ASP A 53 -9.39 4.74 18.47
C ASP A 53 -9.14 3.90 19.75
N GLU A 54 -9.03 2.58 19.64
CA GLU A 54 -8.62 1.74 20.79
C GLU A 54 -7.13 1.38 20.70
N VAL A 55 -6.35 2.30 21.27
CA VAL A 55 -4.94 2.19 21.65
C VAL A 55 -4.83 1.35 22.92
N GLU A 56 -4.20 0.17 22.87
CA GLU A 56 -3.41 -0.43 23.97
C GLU A 56 -2.61 -1.68 23.49
N GLU A 57 -1.75 -1.54 22.47
CA GLU A 57 -0.80 -2.62 22.10
C GLU A 57 0.58 -2.09 21.66
N THR A 58 0.98 -0.92 22.13
CA THR A 58 2.14 -0.21 21.57
C THR A 58 3.50 -0.72 22.08
N LYS A 59 3.57 -1.58 23.09
CA LYS A 59 4.86 -2.04 23.66
C LYS A 59 5.35 -3.40 23.14
N VAL A 60 4.46 -4.38 22.98
CA VAL A 60 4.83 -5.72 22.47
C VAL A 60 5.00 -5.71 20.95
N VAL A 61 4.15 -4.96 20.24
CA VAL A 61 4.20 -4.81 18.78
C VAL A 61 5.53 -4.21 18.33
N LEU A 62 6.14 -3.26 19.07
CA LEU A 62 7.40 -2.63 18.66
C LEU A 62 8.56 -3.63 18.55
N HIS A 63 8.72 -4.56 19.49
CA HIS A 63 9.81 -5.54 19.45
C HIS A 63 9.63 -6.55 18.29
N ASN A 64 8.39 -7.00 18.07
CA ASN A 64 8.04 -7.83 16.90
C ASN A 64 8.19 -7.03 15.59
N THR A 65 7.93 -5.73 15.62
CA THR A 65 8.06 -4.84 14.47
C THR A 65 9.51 -4.63 14.10
N ILE A 66 10.44 -4.49 15.04
CA ILE A 66 11.87 -4.33 14.72
C ILE A 66 12.40 -5.55 13.98
N GLN A 67 12.18 -6.76 14.51
CA GLN A 67 12.64 -7.97 13.84
C GLN A 67 11.95 -8.19 12.49
N SER A 68 10.65 -7.92 12.41
CA SER A 68 9.91 -7.98 11.16
C SER A 68 10.30 -6.88 10.17
N VAL A 69 10.71 -5.69 10.61
CA VAL A 69 11.24 -4.61 9.73
C VAL A 69 12.59 -5.01 9.17
N LEU A 70 13.47 -5.64 9.97
CA LEU A 70 14.76 -6.13 9.50
C LEU A 70 14.59 -7.24 8.45
N GLU A 71 13.78 -8.27 8.75
CA GLU A 71 13.48 -9.35 7.81
C GLU A 71 12.74 -8.87 6.56
N ARG A 72 11.83 -7.88 6.69
CA ARG A 72 11.21 -7.22 5.54
C ARG A 72 12.23 -6.44 4.74
N GLY A 73 13.19 -5.77 5.37
CA GLY A 73 14.23 -5.00 4.67
C GLY A 73 15.06 -5.88 3.73
N GLU A 74 15.49 -7.05 4.19
CA GLU A 74 16.25 -8.01 3.37
C GLU A 74 15.39 -8.62 2.24
N LYS A 75 14.15 -9.02 2.54
CA LYS A 75 13.24 -9.58 1.52
C LYS A 75 12.77 -8.53 0.50
N LEU A 76 12.60 -7.26 0.90
CA LEU A 76 12.18 -6.19 0.00
C LEU A 76 13.27 -5.84 -1.00
N ASP A 77 14.55 -5.89 -0.60
CA ASP A 77 15.68 -5.70 -1.51
C ASP A 77 15.69 -6.76 -2.61
N ASP A 78 15.45 -8.02 -2.26
CA ASP A 78 15.39 -9.13 -3.21
C ASP A 78 14.18 -9.00 -4.16
N LEU A 79 13.03 -8.59 -3.62
CA LEU A 79 11.82 -8.35 -4.41
C LEU A 79 11.97 -7.16 -5.37
N VAL A 80 12.60 -6.06 -4.95
CA VAL A 80 12.84 -4.89 -5.82
C VAL A 80 13.80 -5.25 -6.96
N LYS A 81 14.82 -6.07 -6.68
CA LYS A 81 15.73 -6.58 -7.73
C LYS A 81 14.99 -7.48 -8.71
N ALA A 82 14.21 -8.44 -8.21
CA ALA A 82 13.48 -9.44 -9.00
C ALA A 82 12.26 -8.89 -9.75
N SER A 83 11.69 -7.75 -9.33
CA SER A 83 10.50 -7.19 -9.98
C SER A 83 10.81 -6.70 -11.40
N GLU A 84 10.19 -7.32 -12.39
CA GLU A 84 10.25 -6.93 -13.80
C GLU A 84 9.41 -5.68 -14.09
N ASN A 85 8.42 -5.40 -13.24
CA ASN A 85 7.50 -4.27 -13.39
C ASN A 85 8.05 -2.94 -12.84
N LEU A 86 9.19 -2.95 -12.15
CA LEU A 86 9.84 -1.74 -11.67
C LEU A 86 10.84 -1.23 -12.72
N SER A 87 10.67 0.02 -13.15
CA SER A 87 11.65 0.66 -14.03
C SER A 87 13.02 0.75 -13.37
N GLU A 88 14.09 0.71 -14.17
CA GLU A 88 15.46 0.79 -13.67
C GLU A 88 15.70 2.08 -12.87
N GLN A 89 15.06 3.19 -13.27
CA GLN A 89 15.08 4.45 -12.55
C GLN A 89 14.44 4.34 -11.17
N SER A 90 13.35 3.59 -11.03
CA SER A 90 12.69 3.35 -9.74
C SER A 90 13.55 2.47 -8.83
N LYS A 91 14.23 1.46 -9.38
CA LYS A 91 15.20 0.61 -8.65
C LYS A 91 16.39 1.44 -8.15
N MET A 92 16.91 2.34 -8.98
CA MET A 92 17.97 3.28 -8.60
C MET A 92 17.50 4.26 -7.52
N PHE A 93 16.31 4.84 -7.67
CA PHE A 93 15.74 5.75 -6.67
C PHE A 93 15.59 5.06 -5.31
N TYR A 94 15.04 3.85 -5.28
CA TYR A 94 14.94 3.03 -4.05
C TYR A 94 16.31 2.84 -3.38
N THR A 95 17.32 2.46 -4.18
CA THR A 95 18.68 2.22 -3.68
C THR A 95 19.31 3.49 -3.11
N GLN A 96 19.15 4.63 -3.78
CA GLN A 96 19.71 5.90 -3.33
C GLN A 96 18.98 6.46 -2.10
N ALA A 97 17.65 6.39 -2.07
CA ALA A 97 16.86 6.78 -0.90
C ALA A 97 17.24 5.95 0.33
N ARG A 98 17.48 4.64 0.18
CA ARG A 98 18.01 3.82 1.27
C ARG A 98 19.39 4.24 1.73
N LYS A 99 20.32 4.52 0.81
CA LYS A 99 21.67 5.00 1.17
C LYS A 99 21.63 6.32 1.94
N MET A 100 20.72 7.23 1.57
CA MET A 100 20.56 8.53 2.24
C MET A 100 19.96 8.39 3.64
N ASN A 101 19.07 7.41 3.85
CA ASN A 101 18.41 7.17 5.13
C ASN A 101 19.14 6.17 6.04
N LYS A 102 20.35 5.73 5.69
CA LYS A 102 21.15 4.73 6.44
C LYS A 102 21.83 5.28 7.70
N CYS A 103 21.46 6.46 8.20
CA CYS A 103 22.02 6.96 9.45
C CYS A 103 21.64 6.02 10.62
N CYS A 104 22.62 5.78 11.49
CA CYS A 104 22.58 4.85 12.61
C CYS A 104 22.46 3.37 12.19
N SER A 105 23.59 2.78 11.78
CA SER A 105 23.85 1.38 12.07
C SER A 105 24.02 1.24 13.58
N TRP A 106 23.06 0.63 14.26
CA TRP A 106 23.24 0.24 15.66
C TRP A 106 24.30 -0.87 15.70
N THR A 107 25.55 -0.48 15.94
CA THR A 107 26.51 -1.31 16.67
C THR A 107 26.21 -1.22 18.15
#